data_AF-A0A8H7L2I2-F1
#
_entry.id   AF-A0A8H7L2I2-F1
#
_cell.length_a   1.000
_cell.length_b   1.000
_cell.length_c   1.000
_cell.angle_alpha   90.00
_cell.angle_beta   90.00
_cell.angle_gamma   90.00
#
_symmetry.space_group_name_H-M   'P 1'
#
loop_
_entity.id
_entity.type
_entity.pdbx_description
1 polymer ?
#
loop_
_entity_poly.entity_id
_entity_poly.type
_entity_poly.pdbx_seq_one_letter_code
_entity_poly.pdbx_strand_id
1 'polypeptide(L)'
;MVLSKDAESFLQKDLSWYRESGGWLLSDIQNLPEKYRLCTTPEEGHRLQRLWKQLQLEKSENTLGKRNVVSSGNVAQRFGLGEELEIMGYADWSDFARLKLVNKPTELTQSEWKRIQPKLVQYVESHKEQRLEKKRQDDYRNRFRVIANAVWLDNDTAAFPISPVDICILPEVRELIDLTIDDFDASYFKNQVASVLPDACNFWRDALETRLMAYARKSVECSPDVDPLTLPATIFYCSACKHGLEDHSLKVLSHSCLNRSSRGLRHLRVKVEEDPKPKTKRKHKARPLPLPPFTFEETVQAEFVAHFVRMELLSLETYAPVIGRIFRLCERDPKSATCEDMDQCRVWFSCESCQFDKRGTKNLYPWSSAIIHTLRHSVEDFAQNPWKRASKGESDTADDMESTRRAISAYESAPEWLNMPKVMLVDTSVTVMWFSVSETDKMLEEGSILRCSFKSLA
;
A
#
# COMPACT_ATOMS: atom_id res chain seq x y z
N MET A 1 27.18 -20.11 42.46
CA MET A 1 25.96 -20.97 42.53
C MET A 1 26.17 -22.14 41.59
N VAL A 2 26.13 -23.37 42.09
CA VAL A 2 26.20 -24.58 41.24
C VAL A 2 24.76 -25.00 40.97
N LEU A 3 24.30 -24.83 39.72
CA LEU A 3 23.03 -25.42 39.30
C LEU A 3 23.23 -26.94 39.16
N SER A 4 22.22 -27.72 39.52
CA SER A 4 22.27 -29.18 39.39
C SER A 4 22.43 -29.58 37.92
N LYS A 5 23.09 -30.71 37.67
CA LYS A 5 23.28 -31.28 36.32
C LYS A 5 21.96 -31.45 35.56
N ASP A 6 20.85 -31.55 36.27
CA ASP A 6 19.51 -31.68 35.69
C ASP A 6 19.01 -30.38 35.05
N ALA A 7 19.29 -29.22 35.66
CA ALA A 7 18.98 -27.91 35.07
C ALA A 7 19.81 -27.62 33.80
N GLU A 8 21.02 -28.16 33.75
CA GLU A 8 21.96 -28.00 32.64
C GLU A 8 21.57 -28.89 31.43
N SER A 9 21.12 -30.13 31.70
CA SER A 9 20.52 -31.04 30.71
C SER A 9 19.21 -30.50 30.15
N PHE A 10 18.40 -29.86 31.00
CA PHE A 10 17.12 -29.25 30.64
C PHE A 10 17.30 -28.06 29.67
N LEU A 11 18.22 -27.14 29.97
CA LEU A 11 18.50 -25.96 29.11
C LEU A 11 19.08 -26.34 27.73
N GLN A 12 19.83 -27.45 27.63
CA GLN A 12 20.35 -27.93 26.34
C GLN A 12 19.29 -28.55 25.44
N LYS A 13 18.29 -29.25 26.01
CA LYS A 13 17.20 -29.88 25.26
C LYS A 13 16.18 -28.86 24.75
N ASP A 14 15.80 -27.88 25.55
CA ASP A 14 14.77 -26.90 25.15
C ASP A 14 15.27 -25.94 24.07
N LEU A 15 16.55 -25.57 24.07
CA LEU A 15 17.10 -24.63 23.08
C LEU A 15 17.41 -25.28 21.72
N SER A 16 17.69 -26.58 21.67
CA SER A 16 17.79 -27.28 20.38
C SER A 16 16.41 -27.38 19.73
N TRP A 17 15.37 -27.61 20.54
CA TRP A 17 13.99 -27.67 20.10
C TRP A 17 13.43 -26.30 19.68
N TYR A 18 13.77 -25.22 20.40
CA TYR A 18 13.41 -23.83 20.08
C TYR A 18 14.03 -23.34 18.75
N ARG A 19 15.22 -23.86 18.38
CA ARG A 19 15.86 -23.57 17.09
C ARG A 19 15.18 -24.23 15.89
N GLU A 20 14.48 -25.34 16.10
CA GLU A 20 13.85 -26.11 15.02
C GLU A 20 12.41 -25.66 14.70
N SER A 21 11.76 -24.92 15.60
CA SER A 21 10.31 -24.68 15.57
C SER A 21 9.84 -23.30 15.07
N GLY A 22 10.75 -22.36 14.79
CA GLY A 22 10.45 -21.21 13.92
C GLY A 22 9.22 -20.35 14.28
N GLY A 23 9.10 -19.91 15.53
CA GLY A 23 8.14 -18.87 15.97
C GLY A 23 6.70 -19.35 16.18
N TRP A 24 6.11 -18.98 17.32
CA TRP A 24 4.75 -19.38 17.71
C TRP A 24 3.68 -18.34 17.34
N LEU A 25 2.48 -18.79 17.00
CA LEU A 25 1.25 -18.00 17.18
C LEU A 25 0.79 -18.13 18.64
N LEU A 26 0.19 -17.08 19.21
CA LEU A 26 -0.25 -17.04 20.62
C LEU A 26 -1.19 -18.20 21.01
N SER A 27 -1.93 -18.74 20.04
CA SER A 27 -2.84 -19.88 20.20
C SER A 27 -2.12 -21.20 20.52
N ASP A 28 -0.87 -21.34 20.11
CA ASP A 28 -0.13 -22.59 20.25
C ASP A 28 0.53 -22.71 21.64
N ILE A 29 0.78 -21.57 22.29
CA ILE A 29 1.32 -21.47 23.65
C ILE A 29 0.30 -21.93 24.69
N GLN A 30 -1.00 -21.71 24.44
CA GLN A 30 -2.06 -22.03 25.40
C GLN A 30 -2.31 -23.55 25.54
N ASN A 31 -1.98 -24.33 24.52
CA ASN A 31 -2.22 -25.78 24.44
C ASN A 31 -1.04 -26.65 24.93
N LEU A 32 0.04 -26.04 25.43
CA LEU A 32 1.15 -26.81 25.98
C LEU A 32 0.78 -27.45 27.33
N PRO A 33 1.20 -28.72 27.58
CA PRO A 33 1.03 -29.37 28.88
C PRO A 33 1.65 -28.52 30.00
N GLU A 34 1.01 -28.51 31.17
CA GLU A 34 1.28 -27.60 32.28
C GLU A 34 2.75 -27.54 32.72
N LYS A 35 3.49 -28.65 32.57
CA LYS A 35 4.94 -28.73 32.85
C LYS A 35 5.85 -27.95 31.88
N TYR A 36 5.30 -27.40 30.79
CA TYR A 36 6.03 -26.62 29.77
C TYR A 36 5.67 -25.12 29.76
N ARG A 37 4.77 -24.66 30.65
CA ARG A 37 4.39 -23.23 30.79
C ARG A 37 5.36 -22.43 31.70
N LEU A 38 6.67 -22.52 31.45
CA LEU A 38 7.68 -21.87 32.30
C LEU A 38 8.11 -20.46 31.85
N CYS A 39 7.51 -19.90 30.80
CA CYS A 39 7.65 -18.49 30.46
C CYS A 39 6.26 -17.92 30.22
N THR A 40 5.75 -17.17 31.20
CA THR A 40 4.38 -16.66 31.17
C THR A 40 4.27 -15.30 30.48
N THR A 41 5.39 -14.58 30.32
CA THR A 41 5.41 -13.29 29.63
C THR A 41 6.61 -13.11 28.70
N PRO A 42 6.49 -12.24 27.67
CA PRO A 42 7.62 -11.84 26.84
C PRO A 42 8.81 -11.30 27.65
N GLU A 43 8.58 -10.61 28.78
CA GLU A 43 9.68 -10.12 29.63
C GLU A 43 10.49 -11.25 30.28
N GLU A 44 9.84 -12.35 30.69
CA GLU A 44 10.54 -13.54 31.20
C GLU A 44 11.40 -14.20 30.12
N GLY A 45 10.90 -14.26 28.89
CA GLY A 45 11.67 -14.73 27.72
C GLY A 45 12.93 -13.88 27.49
N HIS A 46 12.80 -12.55 27.49
CA HIS A 46 13.94 -11.65 27.36
C HIS A 46 14.91 -11.73 28.55
N ARG A 47 14.41 -11.98 29.76
CA ARG A 47 15.25 -12.18 30.96
C ARG A 47 16.06 -13.48 30.86
N LEU A 48 15.44 -14.59 30.47
CA LEU A 48 16.13 -15.87 30.28
C LEU A 48 17.11 -15.84 29.11
N GLN A 49 16.80 -15.10 28.03
CA GLN A 49 17.74 -14.88 26.94
C GLN A 49 18.98 -14.07 27.41
N ARG A 50 18.79 -13.07 28.28
CA ARG A 50 19.90 -12.33 28.91
C ARG A 50 20.74 -13.22 29.84
N LEU A 51 20.10 -14.01 30.70
CA LEU A 51 20.77 -14.95 31.60
C LEU A 51 21.49 -16.08 30.85
N TRP A 52 20.92 -16.58 29.76
CA TRP A 52 21.60 -17.55 28.90
C TRP A 52 22.78 -16.93 28.16
N LYS A 53 22.66 -15.69 27.66
CA LYS A 53 23.80 -14.93 27.14
C LYS A 53 24.89 -14.78 28.20
N GLN A 54 24.53 -14.48 29.45
CA GLN A 54 25.45 -14.34 30.57
C GLN A 54 26.12 -15.68 30.94
N LEU A 55 25.37 -16.77 31.00
CA LEU A 55 25.89 -18.12 31.22
C LEU A 55 26.76 -18.63 30.07
N GLN A 56 26.46 -18.27 28.82
CA GLN A 56 27.33 -18.56 27.67
C GLN A 56 28.60 -17.71 27.71
N LEU A 57 28.52 -16.47 28.20
CA LEU A 57 29.69 -15.62 28.47
C LEU A 57 30.56 -16.27 29.56
N GLU A 58 29.99 -16.64 30.71
CA GLU A 58 30.68 -17.29 31.83
C GLU A 58 31.28 -18.67 31.45
N LYS A 59 30.54 -19.52 30.73
CA LYS A 59 31.07 -20.80 30.23
C LYS A 59 32.18 -20.60 29.20
N SER A 60 32.16 -19.51 28.46
CA SER A 60 33.20 -19.19 27.48
C SER A 60 34.44 -18.50 28.08
N GLU A 61 34.35 -17.90 29.27
CA GLU A 61 35.48 -17.29 30.01
C GLU A 61 36.55 -18.32 30.42
N ASN A 62 36.19 -19.61 30.53
CA ASN A 62 37.09 -20.68 30.94
C ASN A 62 37.98 -21.26 29.83
N THR A 63 37.97 -20.71 28.61
CA THR A 63 38.86 -21.14 27.52
C THR A 63 39.96 -20.11 27.27
N LEU A 64 41.23 -20.55 27.14
CA LEU A 64 42.41 -19.71 26.89
C LEU A 64 42.22 -18.70 25.73
N GLY A 65 41.39 -19.05 24.74
CA GLY A 65 41.05 -18.18 23.61
C GLY A 65 40.33 -16.87 24.00
N LYS A 66 39.67 -16.77 25.17
CA LYS A 66 38.99 -15.55 25.61
C LYS A 66 39.75 -14.66 26.61
N ARG A 67 40.77 -15.15 27.33
CA ARG A 67 41.66 -14.25 28.10
C ARG A 67 42.32 -13.22 27.18
N ASN A 68 42.68 -13.64 25.97
CA ASN A 68 43.18 -12.75 24.92
C ASN A 68 42.09 -11.81 24.35
N VAL A 69 40.81 -12.18 24.40
CA VAL A 69 39.70 -11.34 23.93
C VAL A 69 39.32 -10.28 24.98
N VAL A 70 39.30 -10.61 26.27
CA VAL A 70 39.07 -9.66 27.37
C VAL A 70 40.25 -8.66 27.47
N SER A 71 41.49 -9.13 27.31
CA SER A 71 42.64 -8.23 27.21
C SER A 71 42.57 -7.36 25.96
N SER A 72 42.19 -7.92 24.80
CA SER A 72 41.97 -7.14 23.57
C SER A 72 40.85 -6.10 23.72
N GLY A 73 39.78 -6.40 24.47
CA GLY A 73 38.68 -5.45 24.74
C GLY A 73 39.14 -4.24 25.56
N ASN A 74 39.86 -4.48 26.66
CA ASN A 74 40.44 -3.40 27.47
C ASN A 74 41.43 -2.55 26.68
N VAL A 75 42.19 -3.16 25.76
CA VAL A 75 43.13 -2.39 24.94
C VAL A 75 42.44 -1.70 23.76
N ALA A 76 41.40 -2.27 23.17
CA ALA A 76 40.58 -1.60 22.18
C ALA A 76 39.90 -0.35 22.75
N GLN A 77 39.42 -0.40 24.00
CA GLN A 77 38.87 0.74 24.72
C GLN A 77 39.91 1.87 24.89
N ARG A 78 41.19 1.55 25.13
CA ARG A 78 42.29 2.53 25.18
C ARG A 78 42.56 3.23 23.85
N PHE A 79 42.10 2.68 22.74
CA PHE A 79 42.26 3.25 21.40
C PHE A 79 40.98 3.88 20.85
N GLY A 80 39.97 4.13 21.71
CA GLY A 80 38.71 4.74 21.29
C GLY A 80 37.79 3.82 20.50
N LEU A 81 38.09 2.51 20.45
CA LEU A 81 37.29 1.51 19.73
C LEU A 81 36.20 0.88 20.63
N GLY A 82 36.19 1.22 21.92
CA GLY A 82 35.34 0.58 22.92
C GLY A 82 33.85 0.69 22.61
N GLU A 83 33.38 1.89 22.27
CA GLU A 83 31.96 2.14 21.99
C GLU A 83 31.44 1.27 20.84
N GLU A 84 32.16 1.19 19.72
CA GLU A 84 31.72 0.39 18.58
C GLU A 84 31.71 -1.11 18.92
N LEU A 85 32.69 -1.60 19.67
CA LEU A 85 32.74 -3.00 20.11
C LEU A 85 31.62 -3.36 21.09
N GLU A 86 31.17 -2.41 21.91
CA GLU A 86 30.03 -2.58 22.82
C GLU A 86 28.69 -2.65 22.05
N ILE A 87 28.58 -1.92 20.94
CA ILE A 87 27.38 -1.88 20.10
C ILE A 87 27.32 -3.06 19.11
N MET A 88 28.45 -3.68 18.77
CA MET A 88 28.51 -4.81 17.83
C MET A 88 27.57 -5.96 18.22
N GLY A 89 26.76 -6.39 17.26
CA GLY A 89 25.90 -7.56 17.43
C GLY A 89 26.69 -8.86 17.56
N TYR A 90 26.02 -9.95 17.93
CA TYR A 90 26.67 -11.26 18.05
C TYR A 90 27.37 -11.72 16.76
N ALA A 91 26.77 -11.43 15.60
CA ALA A 91 27.32 -11.78 14.30
C ALA A 91 28.63 -11.01 14.03
N ASP A 92 28.59 -9.68 14.17
CA ASP A 92 29.75 -8.81 13.94
C ASP A 92 30.88 -9.13 14.91
N TRP A 93 30.53 -9.40 16.17
CA TRP A 93 31.49 -9.81 17.18
C TRP A 93 32.10 -11.17 16.88
N SER A 94 31.32 -12.12 16.37
CA SER A 94 31.85 -13.42 15.94
C SER A 94 32.84 -13.29 14.79
N ASP A 95 32.62 -12.34 13.88
CA ASP A 95 33.52 -12.09 12.75
C ASP A 95 34.78 -11.34 13.21
N PHE A 96 34.64 -10.36 14.11
CA PHE A 96 35.79 -9.69 14.76
C PHE A 96 36.68 -10.70 15.50
N ALA A 97 36.08 -11.57 16.32
CA ALA A 97 36.80 -12.58 17.09
C ALA A 97 37.48 -13.66 16.21
N ARG A 98 37.07 -13.81 14.94
CA ARG A 98 37.70 -14.71 13.97
C ARG A 98 38.86 -14.07 13.21
N LEU A 99 39.06 -12.76 13.31
CA LEU A 99 40.19 -12.09 12.67
C LEU A 99 41.48 -12.73 13.15
N LYS A 100 42.30 -13.23 12.22
CA LYS A 100 43.61 -13.86 12.54
C LYS A 100 44.55 -12.93 13.32
N LEU A 101 44.30 -11.63 13.26
CA LEU A 101 45.03 -10.60 14.00
C LEU A 101 44.71 -10.63 15.50
N VAL A 102 43.45 -10.91 15.85
CA VAL A 102 42.93 -10.93 17.24
C VAL A 102 42.99 -12.34 17.81
N ASN A 103 42.69 -13.36 16.99
CA ASN A 103 42.65 -14.76 17.40
C ASN A 103 44.03 -15.41 17.37
N LYS A 104 44.94 -14.93 18.23
CA LYS A 104 46.23 -15.60 18.47
C LYS A 104 46.21 -16.32 19.81
N PRO A 105 46.79 -17.54 19.89
CA PRO A 105 46.89 -18.28 21.14
C PRO A 105 47.92 -17.66 22.11
N THR A 106 48.88 -16.88 21.62
CA THR A 106 49.91 -16.21 22.42
C THR A 106 49.48 -14.80 22.83
N GLU A 107 49.89 -14.36 24.02
CA GLU A 107 49.73 -12.96 24.43
C GLU A 107 50.43 -12.03 23.42
N LEU A 108 49.75 -10.95 23.04
CA LEU A 108 50.24 -10.00 22.06
C LEU A 108 51.26 -9.06 22.72
N THR A 109 52.48 -9.06 22.19
CA THR A 109 53.51 -8.12 22.65
C THR A 109 53.18 -6.68 22.21
N GLN A 110 53.75 -5.68 22.88
CA GLN A 110 53.51 -4.26 22.54
C GLN A 110 53.89 -3.92 21.09
N SER A 111 54.94 -4.56 20.56
CA SER A 111 55.38 -4.38 19.16
C SER A 111 54.40 -5.03 18.17
N GLU A 112 53.90 -6.22 18.48
CA GLU A 112 52.84 -6.84 17.68
C GLU A 112 51.56 -6.03 17.68
N TRP A 113 51.22 -5.44 18.83
CA TRP A 113 50.02 -4.62 18.97
C TRP A 113 50.11 -3.35 18.12
N LYS A 114 51.24 -2.63 18.17
CA LYS A 114 51.50 -1.51 17.24
C LYS A 114 51.38 -1.91 15.76
N ARG A 115 51.75 -3.15 15.42
CA ARG A 115 51.66 -3.66 14.04
C ARG A 115 50.22 -3.97 13.60
N ILE A 116 49.37 -4.46 14.50
CA ILE A 116 48.00 -4.86 14.13
C ILE A 116 46.95 -3.78 14.39
N GLN A 117 47.25 -2.81 15.25
CA GLN A 117 46.37 -1.69 15.57
C GLN A 117 45.81 -0.98 14.32
N PRO A 118 46.59 -0.57 13.30
CA PRO A 118 46.03 0.14 12.15
C PRO A 118 44.98 -0.69 11.39
N LYS A 119 45.17 -2.02 11.31
CA LYS A 119 44.25 -2.93 10.65
C LYS A 119 42.97 -3.13 11.46
N LEU A 120 43.07 -3.14 12.79
CA LEU A 120 41.91 -3.21 13.68
C LEU A 120 41.10 -1.92 13.63
N VAL A 121 41.76 -0.75 13.67
CA VAL A 121 41.11 0.55 13.50
C VAL A 121 40.37 0.58 12.17
N GLN A 122 41.04 0.23 11.06
CA GLN A 122 40.39 0.18 9.75
C GLN A 122 39.17 -0.77 9.73
N TYR A 123 39.26 -1.93 10.38
CA TYR A 123 38.14 -2.87 10.47
C TYR A 123 36.96 -2.29 11.26
N VAL A 124 37.23 -1.70 12.42
CA VAL A 124 36.21 -1.13 13.30
C VAL A 124 35.57 0.10 12.67
N GLU A 125 36.34 0.99 12.03
CA GLU A 125 35.79 2.14 11.29
C GLU A 125 34.91 1.69 10.12
N SER A 126 35.30 0.67 9.36
CA SER A 126 34.45 0.12 8.30
C SER A 126 33.14 -0.48 8.83
N HIS A 127 33.18 -1.10 10.02
CA HIS A 127 31.96 -1.59 10.69
C HIS A 127 31.09 -0.44 11.19
N LYS A 128 31.70 0.60 11.77
CA LYS A 128 31.01 1.82 12.20
C LYS A 128 30.31 2.50 11.02
N GLU A 129 30.97 2.65 9.88
CA GLU A 129 30.38 3.18 8.65
C GLU A 129 29.15 2.35 8.22
N GLN A 130 29.27 1.02 8.19
CA GLN A 130 28.15 0.13 7.83
C GLN A 130 27.00 0.22 8.82
N ARG A 131 27.28 0.29 10.12
CA ARG A 131 26.28 0.45 11.17
C ARG A 131 25.56 1.80 11.04
N LEU A 132 26.30 2.89 10.85
CA LEU A 132 25.73 4.23 10.69
C LEU A 132 24.86 4.31 9.41
N GLU A 133 25.30 3.71 8.32
CA GLU A 133 24.51 3.61 7.09
C GLU A 133 23.23 2.79 7.30
N LYS A 134 23.32 1.65 7.98
CA LYS A 134 22.15 0.85 8.35
C LYS A 134 21.19 1.63 9.25
N LYS A 135 21.71 2.35 10.26
CA LYS A 135 20.91 3.22 11.13
C LYS A 135 20.17 4.27 10.30
N ARG A 136 20.87 4.96 9.38
CA ARG A 136 20.27 5.93 8.46
C ARG A 136 19.16 5.31 7.60
N GLN A 137 19.36 4.11 7.07
CA GLN A 137 18.34 3.40 6.29
C GLN A 137 17.12 3.05 7.15
N ASP A 138 17.34 2.54 8.37
CA ASP A 138 16.24 2.23 9.29
C ASP A 138 15.48 3.51 9.71
N ASP A 139 16.18 4.64 9.88
CA ASP A 139 15.56 5.94 10.14
C ASP A 139 14.69 6.42 8.97
N TYR A 140 15.19 6.31 7.72
CA TYR A 140 14.39 6.62 6.53
C TYR A 140 13.16 5.72 6.42
N ARG A 141 13.31 4.41 6.63
CA ARG A 141 12.18 3.46 6.64
C ARG A 141 11.09 3.86 7.63
N ASN A 142 11.50 4.25 8.84
CA ASN A 142 10.55 4.66 9.86
C ASN A 142 9.82 5.95 9.45
N ARG A 143 10.54 6.93 8.90
CA ARG A 143 9.96 8.19 8.38
C ARG A 143 8.98 7.93 7.24
N PHE A 144 9.35 7.11 6.27
CA PHE A 144 8.51 6.68 5.16
C PHE A 144 7.22 6.00 5.64
N ARG A 145 7.30 5.13 6.65
CA ARG A 145 6.10 4.51 7.24
C ARG A 145 5.16 5.53 7.87
N VAL A 146 5.69 6.54 8.55
CA VAL A 146 4.87 7.61 9.13
C VAL A 146 4.16 8.39 8.02
N ILE A 147 4.87 8.77 6.96
CA ILE A 147 4.29 9.50 5.81
C ILE A 147 3.23 8.65 5.12
N ALA A 148 3.51 7.38 4.82
CA ALA A 148 2.53 6.54 4.14
C ALA A 148 1.29 6.30 4.98
N ASN A 149 1.42 6.10 6.29
CA ASN A 149 0.25 6.00 7.16
C ASN A 149 -0.55 7.31 7.16
N ALA A 150 0.11 8.48 7.19
CA ALA A 150 -0.58 9.76 7.11
C ALA A 150 -1.30 9.95 5.77
N VAL A 151 -0.63 9.66 4.66
CA VAL A 151 -1.18 9.72 3.29
C VAL A 151 -2.35 8.75 3.14
N TRP A 152 -2.24 7.51 3.61
CA TRP A 152 -3.30 6.51 3.47
C TRP A 152 -4.52 6.80 4.34
N LEU A 153 -4.32 7.32 5.56
CA LEU A 153 -5.43 7.69 6.44
C LEU A 153 -6.23 8.88 5.88
N ASP A 154 -5.55 9.84 5.27
CA ASP A 154 -6.21 10.98 4.62
C ASP A 154 -6.88 10.56 3.30
N ASN A 155 -6.24 9.65 2.56
CA ASN A 155 -6.75 9.12 1.29
C ASN A 155 -8.05 8.32 1.41
N ASP A 156 -8.41 7.78 2.58
CA ASP A 156 -9.69 7.08 2.77
C ASP A 156 -10.89 8.03 2.56
N THR A 157 -10.64 9.34 2.60
CA THR A 157 -11.63 10.39 2.29
C THR A 157 -11.42 11.02 0.91
N ALA A 158 -10.27 10.82 0.27
CA ALA A 158 -9.93 11.47 -0.99
C ALA A 158 -10.36 10.62 -2.19
N ALA A 159 -10.88 11.26 -3.22
CA ALA A 159 -11.28 10.60 -4.46
C ALA A 159 -10.12 9.94 -5.24
N PHE A 160 -8.86 10.17 -4.85
CA PHE A 160 -7.66 9.74 -5.57
C PHE A 160 -6.57 9.22 -4.62
N PRO A 161 -6.05 7.99 -4.81
CA PRO A 161 -4.94 7.47 -4.03
C PRO A 161 -3.64 8.16 -4.44
N ILE A 162 -3.17 9.07 -3.60
CA ILE A 162 -1.84 9.69 -3.73
C ILE A 162 -0.79 8.65 -3.32
N SER A 163 0.24 8.47 -4.17
CA SER A 163 1.36 7.58 -3.85
C SER A 163 2.26 8.23 -2.78
N PRO A 164 2.56 7.57 -1.64
CA PRO A 164 3.48 8.11 -0.65
C PRO A 164 4.87 8.43 -1.20
N VAL A 165 5.31 7.71 -2.25
CA VAL A 165 6.57 7.96 -2.96
C VAL A 165 6.60 9.35 -3.56
N ASP A 166 5.53 9.71 -4.26
CA ASP A 166 5.47 10.98 -4.97
C ASP A 166 5.50 12.15 -3.98
N ILE A 167 4.87 11.97 -2.82
CA ILE A 167 4.89 12.95 -1.73
C ILE A 167 6.27 13.05 -1.08
N CYS A 168 6.97 11.93 -0.85
CA CYS A 168 8.31 11.95 -0.24
C CYS A 168 9.36 12.69 -1.09
N ILE A 169 9.10 12.88 -2.38
CA ILE A 169 10.04 13.52 -3.33
C ILE A 169 9.80 15.03 -3.42
N LEU A 170 8.67 15.52 -2.93
CA LEU A 170 8.39 16.95 -2.87
C LEU A 170 9.41 17.65 -1.94
N PRO A 171 9.95 18.82 -2.32
CA PRO A 171 11.01 19.48 -1.58
C PRO A 171 10.70 19.67 -0.09
N GLU A 172 9.48 20.09 0.24
CA GLU A 172 9.06 20.40 1.61
C GLU A 172 9.01 19.15 2.49
N VAL A 173 8.56 18.02 1.92
CA VAL A 173 8.52 16.73 2.62
C VAL A 173 9.92 16.13 2.69
N ARG A 174 10.73 16.28 1.63
CA ARG A 174 12.11 15.82 1.59
C ARG A 174 12.96 16.51 2.64
N GLU A 175 12.82 17.83 2.81
CA GLU A 175 13.49 18.57 3.87
C GLU A 175 13.18 17.97 5.24
N LEU A 176 11.91 17.63 5.52
CA LEU A 176 11.53 16.95 6.77
C LEU A 176 12.17 15.56 6.91
N ILE A 177 12.25 14.79 5.82
CA ILE A 177 12.85 13.45 5.83
C ILE A 177 14.37 13.52 5.95
N ASP A 178 15.03 14.59 5.50
CA ASP A 178 16.48 14.74 5.55
C ASP A 178 16.97 15.36 6.87
N LEU A 179 16.06 15.88 7.72
CA LEU A 179 16.42 16.42 9.04
C LEU A 179 17.17 15.37 9.89
N THR A 180 18.44 15.64 10.19
CA THR A 180 19.23 14.83 11.12
C THR A 180 18.71 15.09 12.53
N ILE A 181 17.76 14.27 12.98
CA ILE A 181 17.32 14.29 14.36
C ILE A 181 18.00 13.10 15.02
N ASP A 182 19.06 13.36 15.78
CA ASP A 182 19.81 12.33 16.52
C ASP A 182 18.90 11.53 17.47
N ASP A 183 17.75 12.11 17.85
CA ASP A 183 16.64 11.50 18.56
C ASP A 183 15.33 11.65 17.77
N PHE A 184 15.11 10.81 16.76
CA PHE A 184 13.85 10.80 16.00
C PHE A 184 12.64 10.61 16.93
N ASP A 185 11.95 11.71 17.24
CA ASP A 185 10.63 11.66 17.87
C ASP A 185 9.58 11.46 16.77
N ALA A 186 9.06 10.24 16.70
CA ALA A 186 8.01 9.87 15.76
C ALA A 186 6.75 10.74 15.90
N SER A 187 6.46 11.26 17.11
CA SER A 187 5.33 12.14 17.37
C SER A 187 5.57 13.53 16.77
N TYR A 188 6.72 14.13 17.04
CA TYR A 188 7.12 15.39 16.41
C TYR A 188 7.13 15.30 14.89
N PHE A 189 7.78 14.27 14.32
CA PHE A 189 7.83 14.06 12.87
C PHE A 189 6.43 13.90 12.28
N LYS A 190 5.55 13.12 12.92
CA LYS A 190 4.16 12.97 12.50
C LYS A 190 3.42 14.31 12.45
N ASN A 191 3.61 15.16 13.45
CA ASN A 191 2.96 16.48 13.50
C ASN A 191 3.48 17.42 12.40
N GLN A 192 4.78 17.41 12.14
CA GLN A 192 5.38 18.20 11.04
C GLN A 192 4.88 17.73 9.66
N VAL A 193 4.86 16.41 9.44
CA VAL A 193 4.30 15.83 8.21
C VAL A 193 2.83 16.24 8.09
N ALA A 194 2.02 16.09 9.14
CA ALA A 194 0.60 16.44 9.10
C ALA A 194 0.36 17.93 8.76
N SER A 195 1.25 18.85 9.15
CA SER A 195 1.11 20.26 8.80
C SER A 195 1.45 20.58 7.33
N VAL A 196 2.35 19.83 6.70
CA VAL A 196 2.79 20.07 5.31
C VAL A 196 1.99 19.24 4.31
N LEU A 197 1.42 18.12 4.75
CA LEU A 197 0.82 17.14 3.87
C LEU A 197 -0.34 17.68 3.01
N PRO A 198 -1.29 18.49 3.52
CA PRO A 198 -2.39 18.99 2.70
C PRO A 198 -1.90 19.81 1.50
N ASP A 199 -0.96 20.73 1.73
CA ASP A 199 -0.41 21.59 0.67
C ASP A 199 0.44 20.79 -0.31
N ALA A 200 1.24 19.84 0.19
CA ALA A 200 2.03 18.92 -0.65
C ALA A 200 1.14 18.05 -1.55
N CYS A 201 0.04 17.52 -1.00
CA CYS A 201 -0.94 16.73 -1.75
C CYS A 201 -1.66 17.57 -2.81
N ASN A 202 -2.03 18.81 -2.50
CA ASN A 202 -2.65 19.72 -3.46
C ASN A 202 -1.68 20.10 -4.57
N PHE A 203 -0.45 20.49 -4.23
CA PHE A 203 0.59 20.79 -5.21
C PHE A 203 0.84 19.62 -6.16
N TRP A 204 0.96 18.40 -5.62
CA TRP A 204 1.13 17.21 -6.43
C TRP A 204 -0.06 16.98 -7.37
N ARG A 205 -1.30 17.16 -6.87
CA ARG A 205 -2.52 17.00 -7.67
C ARG A 205 -2.57 18.01 -8.80
N ASP A 206 -2.33 19.29 -8.52
CA ASP A 206 -2.34 20.37 -9.51
C ASP A 206 -1.28 20.14 -10.58
N ALA A 207 -0.08 19.70 -10.18
CA ALA A 207 0.99 19.36 -11.10
C ALA A 207 0.62 18.17 -12.00
N LEU A 208 -0.03 17.16 -11.45
CA LEU A 208 -0.45 15.97 -12.19
C LEU A 208 -1.62 16.27 -13.14
N GLU A 209 -2.59 17.06 -12.69
CA GLU A 209 -3.70 17.55 -13.50
C GLU A 209 -3.19 18.41 -14.66
N THR A 210 -2.26 19.32 -14.40
CA THR A 210 -1.60 20.13 -15.44
C THR A 210 -0.92 19.24 -16.49
N ARG A 211 -0.23 18.18 -16.06
CA ARG A 211 0.40 17.22 -16.98
C ARG A 211 -0.62 16.42 -17.77
N LEU A 212 -1.69 15.95 -17.13
CA LEU A 212 -2.76 15.19 -17.76
C LEU A 212 -3.52 16.04 -18.78
N MET A 213 -3.83 17.29 -18.43
CA MET A 213 -4.45 18.27 -19.32
C MET A 213 -3.56 18.57 -20.52
N ALA A 214 -2.26 18.81 -20.31
CA ALA A 214 -1.30 19.04 -21.39
C ALA A 214 -1.18 17.81 -22.32
N TYR A 215 -1.27 16.60 -21.77
CA TYR A 215 -1.32 15.36 -22.54
C TYR A 215 -2.63 15.20 -23.33
N ALA A 216 -3.76 15.51 -22.70
CA ALA A 216 -5.08 15.47 -23.32
C ALA A 216 -5.20 16.47 -24.48
N ARG A 217 -4.77 17.73 -24.30
CA ARG A 217 -4.77 18.76 -25.36
C ARG A 217 -3.96 18.38 -26.59
N LYS A 218 -2.91 17.57 -26.44
CA LYS A 218 -2.10 17.09 -27.57
C LYS A 218 -2.79 15.99 -28.38
N SER A 219 -3.74 15.29 -27.78
CA SER A 219 -4.30 14.06 -28.34
C SER A 219 -5.78 14.17 -28.69
N VAL A 220 -6.49 15.14 -28.10
CA VAL A 220 -7.91 15.38 -28.32
C VAL A 220 -8.09 16.74 -28.99
N GLU A 221 -8.77 16.76 -30.14
CA GLU A 221 -9.18 18.00 -30.77
C GLU A 221 -10.32 18.64 -29.98
N CYS A 222 -10.03 19.72 -29.26
CA CYS A 222 -11.01 20.50 -28.51
C CYS A 222 -10.90 22.00 -28.82
N SER A 223 -11.95 22.75 -28.51
CA SER A 223 -11.88 24.22 -28.49
C SER A 223 -10.81 24.69 -27.49
N PRO A 224 -10.06 25.79 -27.75
CA PRO A 224 -9.03 26.30 -26.85
C PRO A 224 -9.57 26.68 -25.45
N ASP A 225 -10.85 27.05 -25.37
CA ASP A 225 -11.51 27.48 -24.13
C ASP A 225 -12.13 26.32 -23.33
N VAL A 226 -12.08 25.10 -23.85
CA VAL A 226 -12.67 23.92 -23.21
C VAL A 226 -11.58 23.08 -22.57
N ASP A 227 -11.78 22.71 -21.30
CA ASP A 227 -10.90 21.75 -20.63
C ASP A 227 -11.11 20.36 -21.25
N PRO A 228 -10.10 19.78 -21.92
CA PRO A 228 -10.25 18.46 -22.52
C PRO A 228 -10.55 17.37 -21.48
N LEU A 229 -10.20 17.54 -20.19
CA LEU A 229 -10.54 16.57 -19.16
C LEU A 229 -12.02 16.58 -18.79
N THR A 230 -12.77 17.60 -19.18
CA THR A 230 -14.23 17.66 -19.00
C THR A 230 -14.99 17.11 -20.21
N LEU A 231 -14.29 16.81 -21.30
CA LEU A 231 -14.90 16.26 -22.51
C LEU A 231 -15.15 14.77 -22.35
N PRO A 232 -16.37 14.28 -22.59
CA PRO A 232 -16.63 12.84 -22.56
C PRO A 232 -15.93 12.06 -23.69
N ALA A 233 -15.45 12.76 -24.72
CA ALA A 233 -14.61 12.18 -25.76
C ALA A 233 -13.18 11.86 -25.29
N THR A 234 -12.75 12.41 -24.15
CA THR A 234 -11.46 12.12 -23.54
C THR A 234 -11.58 10.82 -22.74
N ILE A 235 -11.11 9.73 -23.35
CA ILE A 235 -11.11 8.40 -22.73
C ILE A 235 -9.70 7.91 -22.60
N PHE A 236 -9.34 7.53 -21.37
CA PHE A 236 -8.05 6.98 -21.07
C PHE A 236 -8.09 5.45 -21.07
N TYR A 237 -7.06 4.85 -21.66
CA TYR A 237 -6.84 3.41 -21.66
C TYR A 237 -5.58 3.08 -20.91
N CYS A 238 -5.65 2.12 -20.01
CA CYS A 238 -4.45 1.58 -19.39
C CYS A 238 -3.88 0.45 -20.25
N SER A 239 -2.73 0.68 -20.88
CA SER A 239 -2.04 -0.31 -21.72
C SER A 239 -1.62 -1.57 -20.94
N ALA A 240 -1.46 -1.48 -19.62
CA ALA A 240 -1.04 -2.60 -18.78
C ALA A 240 -2.16 -3.63 -18.53
N CYS A 241 -3.39 -3.19 -18.28
CA CYS A 241 -4.53 -4.09 -18.03
C CYS A 241 -5.48 -4.20 -19.21
N LYS A 242 -5.35 -3.34 -20.23
CA LYS A 242 -6.22 -3.22 -21.40
C LYS A 242 -7.69 -2.96 -21.07
N HIS A 243 -8.00 -2.54 -19.85
CA HIS A 243 -9.33 -2.06 -19.50
C HIS A 243 -9.44 -0.58 -19.84
N GLY A 244 -10.51 -0.21 -20.55
CA GLY A 244 -10.91 1.19 -20.66
C GLY A 244 -11.22 1.73 -19.28
N LEU A 245 -10.70 2.92 -18.98
CA LEU A 245 -10.96 3.56 -17.72
C LEU A 245 -12.30 4.27 -17.86
N GLU A 246 -13.32 3.72 -17.19
CA GLU A 246 -14.73 4.14 -17.30
C GLU A 246 -14.96 5.57 -16.79
N ASP A 247 -13.92 6.21 -16.24
CA ASP A 247 -14.01 7.52 -15.62
C ASP A 247 -13.31 8.59 -16.48
N HIS A 248 -14.10 9.54 -16.96
CA HIS A 248 -13.69 10.67 -17.80
C HIS A 248 -12.92 11.76 -17.02
N SER A 249 -12.45 11.47 -15.81
CA SER A 249 -11.95 12.47 -14.87
C SER A 249 -10.53 12.12 -14.39
N LEU A 250 -10.01 12.92 -13.45
CA LEU A 250 -8.84 12.58 -12.64
C LEU A 250 -8.93 11.20 -11.97
N LYS A 251 -10.12 10.55 -11.95
CA LYS A 251 -10.28 9.20 -11.41
C LYS A 251 -9.51 8.17 -12.21
N VAL A 252 -9.09 8.49 -13.44
CA VAL A 252 -8.07 7.74 -14.19
C VAL A 252 -6.82 7.46 -13.35
N LEU A 253 -6.42 8.41 -12.50
CA LEU A 253 -5.23 8.33 -11.65
C LEU A 253 -5.39 7.34 -10.49
N SER A 254 -6.64 7.04 -10.12
CA SER A 254 -6.94 5.99 -9.13
C SER A 254 -6.73 4.57 -9.68
N HIS A 255 -6.56 4.44 -11.01
CA HIS A 255 -6.45 3.13 -11.62
C HIS A 255 -5.23 2.38 -11.08
N SER A 256 -5.49 1.21 -10.49
CA SER A 256 -4.46 0.46 -9.77
C SER A 256 -3.20 0.19 -10.58
N CYS A 257 -3.24 0.06 -11.92
CA CYS A 257 -2.02 -0.18 -12.69
C CYS A 257 -1.10 1.04 -12.83
N LEU A 258 -1.60 2.25 -12.57
CA LEU A 258 -0.76 3.45 -12.50
C LEU A 258 0.03 3.50 -11.19
N ASN A 259 -0.54 2.94 -10.11
CA ASN A 259 0.03 2.95 -8.76
C ASN A 259 0.71 1.63 -8.39
N ARG A 260 0.39 0.55 -9.10
CA ARG A 260 0.93 -0.78 -8.83
C ARG A 260 2.28 -0.92 -9.53
N SER A 261 3.28 -1.30 -8.74
CA SER A 261 4.51 -1.90 -9.25
C SER A 261 4.16 -2.91 -10.32
N SER A 262 4.69 -2.72 -11.53
CA SER A 262 4.62 -3.72 -12.60
C SER A 262 4.90 -5.07 -11.93
N ARG A 263 3.96 -6.03 -12.00
CA ARG A 263 4.02 -7.30 -11.26
C ARG A 263 5.33 -8.09 -11.43
N GLY A 264 6.21 -7.69 -12.35
CA GLY A 264 7.56 -8.20 -12.55
C GLY A 264 8.66 -7.68 -11.61
N LEU A 265 8.46 -6.61 -10.82
CA LEU A 265 9.53 -6.12 -9.92
C LEU A 265 9.55 -6.79 -8.55
N ARG A 266 8.66 -7.75 -8.26
CA ARG A 266 8.91 -8.67 -7.13
C ARG A 266 10.18 -9.51 -7.33
N HIS A 267 10.65 -9.64 -8.58
CA HIS A 267 11.93 -10.25 -8.92
C HIS A 267 13.11 -9.26 -8.84
N LEU A 268 12.81 -7.97 -8.77
CA LEU A 268 13.71 -6.83 -8.55
C LEU A 268 13.44 -6.16 -7.19
N ARG A 269 12.91 -6.94 -6.21
CA ARG A 269 13.68 -6.99 -4.97
C ARG A 269 15.10 -7.21 -5.47
N VAL A 270 15.97 -6.20 -5.32
CA VAL A 270 17.39 -6.49 -5.10
C VAL A 270 17.34 -7.76 -4.28
N LYS A 271 17.95 -8.85 -4.75
CA LYS A 271 18.20 -9.97 -3.86
C LYS A 271 19.13 -9.44 -2.76
N VAL A 272 18.62 -8.60 -1.85
CA VAL A 272 18.68 -8.90 -0.44
C VAL A 272 18.17 -10.32 -0.44
N GLU A 273 19.10 -11.26 -0.48
CA GLU A 273 18.80 -12.64 -0.18
C GLU A 273 18.03 -12.58 1.12
N GLU A 274 16.69 -12.63 1.05
CA GLU A 274 15.91 -13.10 2.18
C GLU A 274 16.50 -14.47 2.44
N ASP A 275 17.26 -14.53 3.53
CA ASP A 275 18.07 -15.64 3.97
C ASP A 275 17.34 -16.94 3.60
N PRO A 276 17.80 -17.67 2.56
CA PRO A 276 17.08 -18.84 2.10
C PRO A 276 16.99 -19.78 3.27
N LYS A 277 15.75 -20.07 3.72
CA LYS A 277 15.45 -21.05 4.79
C LYS A 277 16.48 -22.16 4.71
N PRO A 278 17.27 -22.41 5.77
CA PRO A 278 18.55 -23.10 5.67
C PRO A 278 18.35 -24.50 5.11
N LYS A 279 18.51 -24.64 3.79
CA LYS A 279 18.77 -25.95 3.19
C LYS A 279 20.22 -26.26 3.51
N THR A 280 20.34 -27.03 4.58
CA THR A 280 21.52 -27.76 5.02
C THR A 280 22.35 -28.25 3.83
N LYS A 281 23.36 -27.48 3.45
CA LYS A 281 24.67 -27.95 2.95
C LYS A 281 25.58 -26.74 2.73
N ARG A 282 26.48 -26.57 3.70
CA ARG A 282 27.74 -25.82 3.67
C ARG A 282 28.16 -25.40 2.25
N LYS A 283 27.83 -24.16 1.87
CA LYS A 283 28.59 -23.40 0.87
C LYS A 283 29.16 -22.18 1.58
N HIS A 284 30.38 -21.85 1.19
CA HIS A 284 31.21 -20.81 1.77
C HIS A 284 30.39 -19.55 2.07
N LYS A 285 30.51 -19.05 3.31
CA LYS A 285 29.97 -17.76 3.72
C LYS A 285 30.54 -16.71 2.77
N ALA A 286 29.78 -16.32 1.76
CA ALA A 286 30.08 -15.11 1.02
C ALA A 286 30.10 -14.00 2.08
N ARG A 287 31.24 -13.31 2.16
CA ARG A 287 31.37 -12.12 2.99
C ARG A 287 30.21 -11.20 2.57
N PRO A 288 29.41 -10.64 3.49
CA PRO A 288 28.43 -9.64 3.12
C PRO A 288 29.14 -8.61 2.25
N LEU A 289 28.73 -8.49 1.00
CA LEU A 289 29.28 -7.46 0.14
C LEU A 289 28.96 -6.14 0.84
N PRO A 290 29.91 -5.19 0.90
CA PRO A 290 29.59 -3.85 1.39
C PRO A 290 28.34 -3.40 0.64
N LEU A 291 27.30 -3.05 1.41
CA LEU A 291 26.08 -2.53 0.83
C LEU A 291 26.49 -1.33 -0.03
N PRO A 292 26.09 -1.27 -1.31
CA PRO A 292 26.34 -0.08 -2.11
C PRO A 292 25.79 1.14 -1.35
N PRO A 293 26.43 2.31 -1.42
CA PRO A 293 25.88 3.52 -0.83
C PRO A 293 24.47 3.72 -1.42
N PHE A 294 23.45 3.55 -0.59
CA PHE A 294 22.06 3.70 -1.02
C PHE A 294 21.76 5.19 -1.11
N THR A 295 21.22 5.61 -2.24
CA THR A 295 20.64 6.94 -2.39
C THR A 295 19.26 6.99 -1.71
N PHE A 296 18.83 8.20 -1.34
CA PHE A 296 17.47 8.44 -0.81
C PHE A 296 16.42 7.86 -1.76
N GLU A 297 16.58 8.12 -3.06
CA GLU A 297 15.69 7.68 -4.12
C GLU A 297 15.61 6.15 -4.21
N GLU A 298 16.73 5.44 -4.09
CA GLU A 298 16.74 3.98 -4.04
C GLU A 298 16.04 3.44 -2.78
N THR A 299 16.17 4.12 -1.64
CA THR A 299 15.53 3.73 -0.39
C THR A 299 14.02 3.93 -0.46
N VAL A 300 13.55 5.08 -0.95
CA VAL A 300 12.13 5.37 -1.18
C VAL A 300 11.53 4.33 -2.13
N GLN A 301 12.20 4.07 -3.26
CA GLN A 301 11.73 3.10 -4.26
C GLN A 301 11.68 1.67 -3.71
N ALA A 302 12.68 1.27 -2.92
CA ALA A 302 12.74 -0.06 -2.31
C ALA A 302 11.62 -0.28 -1.28
N GLU A 303 11.28 0.75 -0.49
CA GLU A 303 10.29 0.63 0.58
C GLU A 303 8.86 0.61 0.06
N PHE A 304 8.52 1.49 -0.88
CA PHE A 304 7.13 1.64 -1.28
C PHE A 304 6.69 0.69 -2.37
N VAL A 305 7.61 0.10 -3.14
CA VAL A 305 7.35 -0.82 -4.27
C VAL A 305 6.53 -0.16 -5.41
N ALA A 306 5.79 0.91 -5.14
CA ALA A 306 5.03 1.74 -6.06
C ALA A 306 5.97 2.69 -6.81
N HIS A 307 5.67 2.90 -8.08
CA HIS A 307 6.35 3.91 -8.88
C HIS A 307 5.49 5.16 -8.98
N PHE A 308 6.13 6.26 -9.39
CA PHE A 308 5.46 7.45 -9.90
C PHE A 308 4.30 7.08 -10.81
N VAL A 309 3.24 7.89 -10.79
CA VAL A 309 2.13 7.77 -11.73
C VAL A 309 2.67 7.64 -13.16
N ARG A 310 2.49 6.44 -13.73
CA ARG A 310 3.02 6.09 -15.04
C ARG A 310 2.10 6.57 -16.14
N MET A 311 2.21 7.85 -16.47
CA MET A 311 1.43 8.48 -17.54
C MET A 311 1.63 7.78 -18.89
N GLU A 312 2.77 7.11 -19.12
CA GLU A 312 3.04 6.36 -20.35
C GLU A 312 2.17 5.10 -20.49
N LEU A 313 1.53 4.65 -19.40
CA LEU A 313 0.54 3.58 -19.48
C LEU A 313 -0.82 4.08 -19.93
N LEU A 314 -1.05 5.40 -19.94
CA LEU A 314 -2.27 6.00 -20.46
C LEU A 314 -2.09 6.20 -21.96
N SER A 315 -3.00 5.59 -22.72
CA SER A 315 -3.20 5.89 -24.14
C SER A 315 -4.51 6.64 -24.28
N LEU A 316 -4.48 7.73 -25.05
CA LEU A 316 -5.68 8.36 -25.58
C LEU A 316 -5.96 7.73 -26.94
N GLU A 317 -6.80 6.69 -26.96
CA GLU A 317 -7.32 6.20 -28.23
C GLU A 317 -8.44 7.13 -28.70
N THR A 318 -8.34 7.58 -29.94
CA THR A 318 -9.33 8.50 -30.53
C THR A 318 -10.55 7.70 -30.98
N TYR A 319 -11.40 7.35 -30.02
CA TYR A 319 -12.79 6.93 -30.28
C TYR A 319 -13.68 8.11 -30.72
N ALA A 320 -13.09 9.29 -30.93
CA ALA A 320 -13.74 10.53 -31.31
C ALA A 320 -14.74 10.39 -32.47
N PRO A 321 -14.51 9.62 -33.55
CA PRO A 321 -15.51 9.46 -34.60
C PRO A 321 -16.79 8.75 -34.11
N VAL A 322 -16.62 7.73 -33.26
CA VAL A 322 -17.71 6.88 -32.75
C VAL A 322 -18.46 7.60 -31.63
N ILE A 323 -17.73 8.15 -30.66
CA ILE A 323 -18.28 8.97 -29.59
C ILE A 323 -18.97 10.19 -30.17
N GLY A 324 -18.36 10.85 -31.16
CA GLY A 324 -18.93 12.00 -31.83
C GLY A 324 -20.30 11.74 -32.43
N ARG A 325 -20.67 10.49 -32.69
CA ARG A 325 -22.02 10.15 -33.10
C ARG A 325 -23.03 10.15 -31.94
N ILE A 326 -22.68 9.61 -30.78
CA ILE A 326 -23.52 9.68 -29.58
C ILE A 326 -23.85 11.16 -29.28
N PHE A 327 -22.86 12.03 -29.42
CA PHE A 327 -23.01 13.47 -29.25
C PHE A 327 -23.92 14.10 -30.30
N ARG A 328 -23.73 13.76 -31.58
CA ARG A 328 -24.63 14.22 -32.66
C ARG A 328 -26.08 13.77 -32.45
N LEU A 329 -26.31 12.58 -31.91
CA LEU A 329 -27.64 12.08 -31.55
C LEU A 329 -28.28 12.86 -30.37
N CYS A 330 -27.44 13.47 -29.52
CA CYS A 330 -27.83 14.44 -28.50
C CYS A 330 -27.92 15.88 -29.04
N GLU A 331 -27.69 16.12 -30.33
CA GLU A 331 -27.61 17.47 -30.91
C GLU A 331 -26.51 18.33 -30.27
N ARG A 332 -25.41 17.71 -29.85
CA ARG A 332 -24.25 18.36 -29.25
C ARG A 332 -23.00 18.21 -30.12
N ASP A 333 -22.10 19.19 -30.04
CA ASP A 333 -20.78 19.12 -30.69
C ASP A 333 -19.79 18.36 -29.81
N PRO A 334 -19.19 17.24 -30.26
CA PRO A 334 -18.19 16.51 -29.49
C PRO A 334 -16.93 17.28 -29.15
N LYS A 335 -16.63 18.40 -29.84
CA LYS A 335 -15.44 19.22 -29.57
C LYS A 335 -15.63 20.23 -28.43
N SER A 336 -16.87 20.46 -28.00
CA SER A 336 -17.18 21.46 -26.99
C SER A 336 -18.11 20.99 -25.89
N ALA A 337 -18.91 19.95 -26.11
CA ALA A 337 -19.87 19.49 -25.11
C ALA A 337 -19.16 18.77 -23.97
N THR A 338 -19.40 19.28 -22.77
CA THR A 338 -18.87 18.75 -21.51
C THR A 338 -19.69 17.54 -21.03
N CYS A 339 -19.19 16.82 -20.03
CA CYS A 339 -19.97 15.79 -19.32
C CYS A 339 -21.30 16.33 -18.79
N GLU A 340 -21.29 17.55 -18.24
CA GLU A 340 -22.49 18.19 -17.71
C GLU A 340 -23.53 18.47 -18.80
N ASP A 341 -23.09 18.98 -19.97
CA ASP A 341 -23.97 19.20 -21.12
C ASP A 341 -24.68 17.91 -21.55
N MET A 342 -23.96 16.79 -21.52
CA MET A 342 -24.47 15.47 -21.90
C MET A 342 -25.40 14.88 -20.84
N ASP A 343 -25.12 15.08 -19.56
CA ASP A 343 -26.00 14.69 -18.45
C ASP A 343 -27.34 15.44 -18.50
N GLN A 344 -27.32 16.71 -18.91
CA GLN A 344 -28.54 17.52 -19.09
C GLN A 344 -29.41 17.07 -20.26
N CYS A 345 -28.85 16.42 -21.29
CA CYS A 345 -29.62 15.95 -22.44
C CYS A 345 -30.64 14.87 -22.09
N ARG A 346 -30.40 14.07 -21.04
CA ARG A 346 -31.25 12.94 -20.62
C ARG A 346 -31.70 12.04 -21.77
N VAL A 347 -30.80 11.78 -22.73
CA VAL A 347 -31.08 10.93 -23.88
C VAL A 347 -30.61 9.50 -23.58
N TRP A 348 -31.47 8.54 -23.89
CA TRP A 348 -31.17 7.12 -23.85
C TRP A 348 -30.81 6.59 -25.24
N PHE A 349 -29.91 5.62 -25.27
CA PHE A 349 -29.38 5.03 -26.49
C PHE A 349 -29.60 3.53 -26.52
N SER A 350 -29.86 2.99 -27.70
CA SER A 350 -29.84 1.55 -27.96
C SER A 350 -28.75 1.23 -28.98
N CYS A 351 -27.94 0.22 -28.67
CA CYS A 351 -26.97 -0.35 -29.61
C CYS A 351 -27.67 -1.40 -30.48
N GLU A 352 -27.80 -1.17 -31.78
CA GLU A 352 -28.46 -2.06 -32.74
C GLU A 352 -27.80 -3.45 -32.80
N SER A 353 -26.48 -3.52 -32.64
CA SER A 353 -25.73 -4.78 -32.61
C SER A 353 -25.93 -5.57 -31.31
N CYS A 354 -26.34 -4.91 -30.22
CA CYS A 354 -26.55 -5.51 -28.90
C CYS A 354 -27.97 -5.26 -28.36
N GLN A 355 -28.91 -4.96 -29.25
CA GLN A 355 -30.19 -4.36 -28.86
C GLN A 355 -30.98 -5.28 -27.94
N PHE A 356 -30.84 -6.60 -28.08
CA PHE A 356 -31.55 -7.57 -27.25
C PHE A 356 -30.58 -8.33 -26.34
N ASP A 357 -30.93 -8.41 -25.07
CA ASP A 357 -30.32 -9.38 -24.17
C ASP A 357 -30.78 -10.82 -24.50
N LYS A 358 -30.26 -11.81 -23.77
CA LYS A 358 -30.65 -13.22 -23.95
C LYS A 358 -32.15 -13.49 -23.70
N ARG A 359 -32.88 -12.53 -23.12
CA ARG A 359 -34.31 -12.61 -22.80
C ARG A 359 -35.18 -11.85 -23.80
N GLY A 360 -34.58 -11.24 -24.83
CA GLY A 360 -35.29 -10.42 -25.81
C GLY A 360 -35.63 -9.02 -25.31
N THR A 361 -35.07 -8.59 -24.18
CA THR A 361 -35.29 -7.25 -23.62
C THR A 361 -34.40 -6.25 -24.33
N LYS A 362 -34.95 -5.09 -24.69
CA LYS A 362 -34.17 -4.02 -25.32
C LYS A 362 -33.22 -3.38 -24.30
N ASN A 363 -31.92 -3.40 -24.58
CA ASN A 363 -30.93 -2.72 -23.73
C ASN A 363 -30.89 -1.23 -24.06
N LEU A 364 -31.11 -0.39 -23.04
CA LEU A 364 -31.00 1.05 -23.12
C LEU A 364 -29.85 1.54 -22.24
N TYR A 365 -29.12 2.53 -22.72
CA TYR A 365 -27.92 3.04 -22.08
C TYR A 365 -28.02 4.57 -21.97
N PRO A 366 -27.70 5.19 -20.82
CA PRO A 366 -27.39 6.61 -20.79
C PRO A 366 -26.11 6.88 -21.61
N TRP A 367 -25.84 8.14 -21.97
CA TRP A 367 -24.70 8.47 -22.84
C TRP A 367 -23.36 7.90 -22.33
N SER A 368 -23.10 7.96 -21.02
CA SER A 368 -21.86 7.49 -20.41
C SER A 368 -21.70 5.97 -20.54
N SER A 369 -22.79 5.23 -20.27
CA SER A 369 -22.81 3.78 -20.47
C SER A 369 -22.74 3.39 -21.94
N ALA A 370 -23.30 4.21 -22.85
CA ALA A 370 -23.18 3.99 -24.29
C ALA A 370 -21.72 4.14 -24.76
N ILE A 371 -20.98 5.12 -24.21
CA ILE A 371 -19.55 5.24 -24.46
C ILE A 371 -18.80 4.02 -23.93
N ILE A 372 -19.00 3.61 -22.67
CA ILE A 372 -18.33 2.41 -22.10
C ILE A 372 -18.65 1.15 -22.92
N HIS A 373 -19.91 1.00 -23.33
CA HIS A 373 -20.35 -0.09 -24.19
C HIS A 373 -19.63 -0.04 -25.55
N THR A 374 -19.43 1.15 -26.11
CA THR A 374 -18.62 1.37 -27.33
C THR A 374 -17.18 0.89 -27.13
N LEU A 375 -16.59 1.00 -25.94
CA LEU A 375 -15.22 0.50 -25.75
C LEU A 375 -15.13 -1.05 -25.80
N ARG A 376 -16.27 -1.75 -25.82
CA ARG A 376 -16.34 -3.22 -25.82
C ARG A 376 -16.55 -3.84 -27.21
N HIS A 377 -16.85 -3.07 -28.25
CA HIS A 377 -16.86 -3.62 -29.61
C HIS A 377 -15.53 -3.41 -30.30
N SER A 378 -15.31 -4.19 -31.37
CA SER A 378 -14.17 -3.96 -32.24
C SER A 378 -14.32 -2.66 -33.02
N VAL A 379 -13.21 -2.07 -33.49
CA VAL A 379 -13.24 -0.85 -34.30
C VAL A 379 -14.02 -1.08 -35.60
N GLU A 380 -13.96 -2.30 -36.13
CA GLU A 380 -14.65 -2.74 -37.34
C GLU A 380 -16.18 -2.75 -37.15
N ASP A 381 -16.67 -3.16 -35.99
CA ASP A 381 -18.12 -3.15 -35.67
C ASP A 381 -18.68 -1.72 -35.69
N PHE A 382 -17.85 -0.70 -35.43
CA PHE A 382 -18.30 0.70 -35.41
C PHE A 382 -18.49 1.34 -36.76
N ALA A 383 -17.85 0.82 -37.81
CA ALA A 383 -18.11 1.29 -39.17
C ALA A 383 -19.60 1.15 -39.53
N GLN A 384 -20.28 0.17 -38.92
CA GLN A 384 -21.71 -0.10 -39.12
C GLN A 384 -22.63 0.72 -38.24
N ASN A 385 -22.09 1.65 -37.43
CA ASN A 385 -22.88 2.75 -36.92
C ASN A 385 -24.05 2.23 -36.02
N PRO A 386 -23.78 1.54 -34.89
CA PRO A 386 -24.81 0.79 -34.18
C PRO A 386 -25.70 1.62 -33.23
N TRP A 387 -25.45 2.92 -33.01
CA TRP A 387 -26.21 3.67 -32.02
C TRP A 387 -27.47 4.32 -32.59
N LYS A 388 -28.60 4.15 -31.88
CA LYS A 388 -29.85 4.88 -32.12
C LYS A 388 -30.34 5.55 -30.84
N ARG A 389 -30.97 6.72 -31.00
CA ARG A 389 -31.71 7.39 -29.93
C ARG A 389 -32.95 6.56 -29.60
N ALA A 390 -33.17 6.29 -28.32
CA ALA A 390 -34.38 5.63 -27.85
C ALA A 390 -35.60 6.50 -28.14
N SER A 391 -36.76 5.86 -28.35
CA SER A 391 -38.02 6.60 -28.44
C SER A 391 -38.35 7.28 -27.11
N LYS A 392 -39.29 8.22 -27.12
CA LYS A 392 -39.72 8.90 -25.89
C LYS A 392 -40.23 7.91 -24.83
N GLY A 393 -41.13 7.00 -25.19
CA GLY A 393 -41.66 6.01 -24.25
C GLY A 393 -40.63 5.01 -23.73
N GLU A 394 -39.60 4.70 -24.53
CA GLU A 394 -38.46 3.90 -24.08
C GLU A 394 -37.59 4.68 -23.08
N SER A 395 -37.36 5.97 -23.34
CA SER A 395 -36.58 6.86 -22.46
C SER A 395 -37.29 7.07 -21.12
N ASP A 396 -38.60 7.31 -21.13
CA ASP A 396 -39.41 7.50 -19.92
C ASP A 396 -39.37 6.23 -19.03
N THR A 397 -39.49 5.05 -19.63
CA THR A 397 -39.34 3.76 -18.93
C THR A 397 -37.93 3.60 -18.34
N ALA A 398 -36.89 3.96 -19.10
CA ALA A 398 -35.51 3.83 -18.64
C ALA A 398 -35.18 4.79 -17.48
N ASP A 399 -35.70 6.01 -17.52
CA ASP A 399 -35.58 6.99 -16.42
C ASP A 399 -36.22 6.47 -15.13
N ASP A 400 -37.40 5.86 -15.21
CA ASP A 400 -38.08 5.26 -14.05
C ASP A 400 -37.27 4.09 -13.44
N MET A 401 -36.74 3.23 -14.30
CA MET A 401 -35.86 2.13 -13.88
C MET A 401 -34.56 2.62 -13.25
N GLU A 402 -33.94 3.65 -13.82
CA GLU A 402 -32.70 4.24 -13.31
C GLU A 402 -32.92 4.99 -12.00
N SER A 403 -34.04 5.71 -11.87
CA SER A 403 -34.47 6.32 -10.61
C SER A 403 -34.63 5.27 -9.51
N THR A 404 -35.31 4.15 -9.84
CA THR A 404 -35.45 3.01 -8.93
C THR A 404 -34.10 2.41 -8.55
N ARG A 405 -33.20 2.21 -9.53
CA ARG A 405 -31.84 1.70 -9.27
C ARG A 405 -31.05 2.63 -8.35
N ARG A 406 -31.12 3.94 -8.55
CA ARG A 406 -30.46 4.93 -7.70
C ARG A 406 -31.03 4.92 -6.28
N ALA A 407 -32.35 4.79 -6.14
CA ALA A 407 -32.97 4.65 -4.82
C ALA A 407 -32.50 3.38 -4.09
N ILE A 408 -32.41 2.25 -4.80
CA ILE A 408 -31.86 1.00 -4.24
C ILE A 408 -30.40 1.16 -3.86
N SER A 409 -29.57 1.72 -4.75
CA SER A 409 -28.14 1.91 -4.47
C SER A 409 -27.90 2.88 -3.31
N ALA A 410 -28.69 3.95 -3.22
CA ALA A 410 -28.63 4.90 -2.10
C ALA A 410 -28.99 4.20 -0.78
N TYR A 411 -30.03 3.37 -0.78
CA TYR A 411 -30.42 2.54 0.35
C TYR A 411 -29.31 1.53 0.74
N GLU A 412 -28.72 0.83 -0.22
CA GLU A 412 -27.64 -0.13 0.03
C GLU A 412 -26.36 0.52 0.55
N SER A 413 -26.08 1.76 0.12
CA SER A 413 -24.93 2.55 0.58
C SER A 413 -25.17 3.28 1.89
N ALA A 414 -26.40 3.32 2.40
CA ALA A 414 -26.71 4.01 3.64
C ALA A 414 -25.98 3.33 4.82
N PRO A 415 -25.44 4.10 5.78
CA PRO A 415 -24.80 3.56 6.97
C PRO A 415 -25.72 2.55 7.67
N GLU A 416 -25.16 1.47 8.23
CA GLU A 416 -25.93 0.37 8.83
C GLU A 416 -26.95 0.84 9.91
N TRP A 417 -26.70 1.96 10.58
CA TRP A 417 -27.60 2.53 11.58
C TRP A 417 -28.85 3.23 10.99
N LEU A 418 -28.84 3.57 9.70
CA LEU A 418 -30.01 4.03 8.94
C LEU A 418 -30.81 2.87 8.33
N ASN A 419 -30.23 1.68 8.27
CA ASN A 419 -30.93 0.47 7.82
C ASN A 419 -31.79 -0.08 8.97
N MET A 420 -33.03 0.42 9.08
CA MET A 420 -34.08 -0.26 9.86
C MET A 420 -34.16 -1.76 9.51
N PRO A 421 -34.65 -2.64 10.42
CA PRO A 421 -34.69 -4.07 10.16
C PRO A 421 -35.33 -4.38 8.81
N LYS A 422 -34.62 -5.17 7.99
CA LYS A 422 -35.03 -5.64 6.65
C LYS A 422 -36.34 -6.42 6.74
N VAL A 423 -37.48 -5.75 6.77
CA VAL A 423 -38.78 -6.39 6.59
C VAL A 423 -38.91 -6.68 5.10
N MET A 424 -38.64 -7.93 4.70
CA MET A 424 -38.95 -8.42 3.35
C MET A 424 -40.47 -8.41 3.18
N LEU A 425 -41.01 -7.38 2.51
CA LEU A 425 -42.32 -7.46 1.90
C LEU A 425 -42.13 -7.95 0.46
N VAL A 426 -42.40 -9.24 0.26
CA VAL A 426 -42.51 -9.83 -1.07
C VAL A 426 -43.95 -9.61 -1.55
N ASP A 427 -44.19 -8.55 -2.31
CA ASP A 427 -45.31 -8.50 -3.26
C ASP A 427 -44.99 -7.59 -4.45
N THR A 428 -45.42 -8.01 -5.65
CA THR A 428 -44.96 -7.54 -6.98
C THR A 428 -45.54 -6.20 -7.46
N SER A 429 -45.90 -5.30 -6.55
CA SER A 429 -46.36 -3.95 -6.90
C SER A 429 -46.13 -3.01 -5.74
N VAL A 430 -44.95 -2.40 -5.65
CA VAL A 430 -44.61 -1.46 -4.58
C VAL A 430 -44.44 -0.06 -5.15
N THR A 431 -45.34 0.84 -4.75
CA THR A 431 -45.06 2.27 -4.63
C THR A 431 -44.32 2.47 -3.31
N VAL A 432 -43.08 2.96 -3.35
CA VAL A 432 -42.30 3.27 -2.13
C VAL A 432 -42.85 4.57 -1.54
N MET A 433 -43.53 4.50 -0.40
CA MET A 433 -43.94 5.69 0.37
C MET A 433 -42.94 5.96 1.49
N TRP A 434 -42.44 7.20 1.56
CA TRP A 434 -41.55 7.68 2.60
C TRP A 434 -42.37 8.28 3.75
N PHE A 435 -42.09 7.90 4.99
CA PHE A 435 -42.62 8.55 6.19
C PHE A 435 -41.48 9.19 6.97
N SER A 436 -41.74 10.37 7.52
CA SER A 436 -40.78 11.03 8.43
C SER A 436 -40.79 10.35 9.81
N VAL A 437 -39.68 10.40 10.54
CA VAL A 437 -39.55 9.81 11.90
C VAL A 437 -40.63 10.37 12.86
N SER A 438 -41.05 11.64 12.68
CA SER A 438 -42.12 12.24 13.48
C SER A 438 -43.52 11.65 13.23
N GLU A 439 -43.76 11.04 12.07
CA GLU A 439 -45.05 10.39 11.78
C GLU A 439 -45.10 8.95 12.31
N THR A 440 -43.95 8.27 12.37
CA THR A 440 -43.87 6.88 12.86
C THR A 440 -44.00 6.80 14.38
N ASP A 441 -43.46 7.76 15.13
CA ASP A 441 -43.65 7.83 16.59
C ASP A 441 -45.12 8.07 16.96
N LYS A 442 -45.83 8.88 16.17
CA LYS A 442 -47.26 9.13 16.37
C LYS A 442 -48.13 7.90 16.07
N MET A 443 -47.75 7.10 15.08
CA MET A 443 -48.46 5.87 14.71
C MET A 443 -48.22 4.72 15.70
N LEU A 444 -47.07 4.70 16.37
CA LEU A 444 -46.75 3.71 17.41
C LEU A 444 -47.45 4.03 18.74
N GLU A 445 -47.61 5.30 19.10
CA GLU A 445 -48.34 5.71 20.31
C GLU A 445 -49.85 5.44 20.23
N GLU A 446 -50.45 5.42 19.02
CA GLU A 446 -51.89 5.29 18.83
C GLU A 446 -52.40 3.84 18.65
N GLY A 447 -51.54 2.81 18.78
CA GLY A 447 -51.97 1.41 18.79
C GLY A 447 -52.80 0.95 17.58
N SER A 448 -52.67 1.63 16.44
CA SER A 448 -53.54 1.44 15.28
C SER A 448 -52.95 0.42 14.31
N ILE A 449 -53.43 -0.82 14.36
CA ILE A 449 -53.20 -1.80 13.29
C ILE A 449 -54.04 -1.36 12.08
N LEU A 450 -53.39 -0.84 11.04
CA LEU A 450 -54.01 -0.60 9.74
C LEU A 450 -54.44 -1.93 9.11
N ARG A 451 -55.74 -2.25 9.13
CA ARG A 451 -56.37 -3.11 8.12
C ARG A 451 -56.58 -2.28 6.86
N CYS A 452 -55.67 -2.36 5.91
CA CYS A 452 -55.89 -1.82 4.57
C CYS A 452 -56.96 -2.69 3.86
N SER A 453 -58.20 -2.18 3.76
CA SER A 453 -59.19 -2.75 2.86
C SER A 453 -58.93 -2.22 1.45
N PHE A 454 -58.53 -3.10 0.52
CA PHE A 454 -58.55 -2.80 -0.90
C PHE A 454 -60.01 -2.69 -1.37
N LYS A 455 -60.42 -1.51 -1.83
CA LYS A 455 -61.57 -1.38 -2.74
C LYS A 455 -61.02 -1.53 -4.16
N SER A 456 -61.36 -2.62 -4.84
CA SER A 456 -61.21 -2.69 -6.29
C SER A 456 -62.12 -1.63 -6.93
N LEU A 457 -61.55 -0.72 -7.72
CA LEU A 457 -62.30 0.00 -8.73
C LEU A 457 -62.33 -0.87 -9.99
N ALA A 458 -63.54 -1.05 -10.52
CA ALA A 458 -63.82 -1.75 -11.77
C ALA A 458 -63.30 -0.97 -12.98
#